data_AF-A0A2S5MAH2-F1
#
_entry.id   AF-A0A2S5MAH2-F1
#
_cell.length_a   1.000
_cell.length_b   1.000
_cell.length_c   1.000
_cell.angle_alpha   90.00
_cell.angle_beta   90.00
_cell.angle_gamma   90.00
#
_symmetry.space_group_name_H-M   'P 1'
#
loop_
_entity.id
_entity.type
_entity.pdbx_description
1 polymer ?
#
loop_
_entity_poly.entity_id
_entity_poly.type
_entity_poly.pdbx_seq_one_letter_code
_entity_poly.pdbx_strand_id
1 'polypeptide(L)'
;MSSGTVVFNLAGVSVLALVAGYMVRSALVTEHTAQCSRRYPAGMQFALDAQDGAPLSTIELQARAGLREWGVLENAKVVLASDSPSGKSLDVSLAKISSEGSRIQNGLGFVWPVYDIGTASSACLSYSVYLPENFKFGESGHLPGLTGTGTVTSVDGETSDGTFTAHVGWGQHGEIGIDVRSPYTGGSWFASKGQAEWPRGHWVKVDQEVVMNTPGRANGILRMWIDGSLRVENTSFRVRASDEVKMGGVAADTGFITSANDKVVVRLSPFVVQWQ
;
A
#
# COMPACT_ATOMS: atom_id res chain seq x y z
N MET A 1 35.85 -19.24 -54.89
CA MET A 1 34.69 -18.81 -54.09
C MET A 1 35.00 -17.44 -53.52
N SER A 2 34.19 -16.43 -53.84
CA SER A 2 34.49 -15.01 -53.57
C SER A 2 34.46 -14.69 -52.08
N SER A 3 35.52 -14.07 -51.57
CA SER A 3 35.67 -13.65 -50.16
C SER A 3 34.50 -12.78 -49.66
N GLY A 4 33.75 -12.12 -50.54
CA GLY A 4 32.59 -11.32 -50.19
C GLY A 4 31.41 -12.13 -49.64
N THR A 5 31.17 -13.36 -50.13
CA THR A 5 30.05 -14.20 -49.68
C THR A 5 30.29 -14.76 -48.27
N VAL A 6 31.54 -15.05 -47.92
CA VAL A 6 31.92 -15.55 -46.59
C VAL A 6 31.76 -14.47 -45.53
N VAL A 7 32.15 -13.23 -45.83
CA VAL A 7 32.00 -12.07 -44.92
C VAL A 7 30.52 -11.74 -44.70
N PHE A 8 29.69 -11.80 -45.74
CA PHE A 8 28.25 -11.53 -45.61
C PHE A 8 27.52 -12.57 -44.74
N ASN A 9 27.87 -13.85 -44.91
CA ASN A 9 27.32 -14.93 -44.10
C ASN A 9 27.77 -14.84 -42.62
N LEU A 10 29.03 -14.48 -42.37
CA LEU A 10 29.55 -14.24 -41.01
C LEU A 10 28.86 -13.05 -40.32
N ALA A 11 28.61 -11.96 -41.06
CA ALA A 11 27.88 -10.81 -40.53
C ALA A 11 26.43 -11.17 -40.16
N GLY A 12 25.73 -11.93 -41.01
CA GLY A 12 24.36 -12.39 -40.74
C GLY A 12 24.25 -13.29 -39.50
N VAL A 13 25.17 -14.25 -39.36
CA VAL A 13 25.24 -15.13 -38.16
C VAL A 13 25.52 -14.33 -36.89
N SER A 14 26.40 -13.33 -36.97
CA SER A 14 26.74 -12.48 -35.82
C SER A 14 25.56 -11.63 -35.35
N VAL A 15 24.78 -11.07 -36.29
CA VAL A 15 23.56 -10.30 -35.98
C VAL A 15 22.51 -11.21 -35.34
N LEU A 16 22.29 -12.41 -35.89
CA LEU A 16 21.34 -13.38 -35.32
C LEU A 16 21.74 -13.82 -33.91
N ALA A 17 23.03 -14.07 -33.66
CA ALA A 17 23.54 -14.41 -32.34
C ALA A 17 23.37 -13.26 -31.33
N LEU A 18 23.58 -12.01 -31.76
CA LEU A 18 23.35 -10.83 -30.92
C LEU A 18 21.86 -10.64 -30.60
N VAL A 19 20.98 -10.80 -31.58
CA VAL A 19 19.52 -10.70 -31.36
C VAL A 19 19.04 -11.82 -30.45
N ALA A 20 19.48 -13.07 -30.67
CA ALA A 20 19.16 -14.19 -29.80
C ALA A 20 19.70 -13.98 -28.37
N GLY A 21 20.94 -13.50 -28.24
CA GLY A 21 21.54 -13.15 -26.95
C GLY A 21 20.79 -12.02 -26.24
N TYR A 22 20.33 -11.01 -26.98
CA TYR A 22 19.49 -9.93 -26.46
C TYR A 22 18.12 -10.44 -26.02
N MET A 23 17.47 -11.31 -26.80
CA MET A 23 16.18 -11.91 -26.45
C MET A 23 16.29 -12.80 -25.20
N VAL A 24 17.34 -13.64 -25.11
CA VAL A 24 17.61 -14.45 -23.92
C VAL A 24 17.91 -13.56 -22.72
N ARG A 25 18.73 -12.53 -22.88
CA ARG A 25 19.00 -11.55 -21.81
C ARG A 25 17.72 -10.82 -21.40
N SER A 26 16.88 -10.40 -22.34
CA SER A 26 15.61 -9.71 -22.05
C SER A 26 14.59 -10.63 -21.38
N ALA A 27 14.62 -11.93 -21.67
CA ALA A 27 13.77 -12.92 -21.02
C ALA A 27 14.27 -13.28 -19.60
N LEU A 28 15.57 -13.14 -19.34
CA LEU A 28 16.20 -13.46 -18.06
C LEU A 28 16.38 -12.23 -17.15
N VAL A 29 16.50 -11.04 -17.73
CA VAL A 29 16.56 -9.77 -17.01
C VAL A 29 15.14 -9.24 -16.90
N THR A 30 14.39 -9.78 -15.94
CA THR A 30 13.20 -9.12 -15.44
C THR A 30 13.67 -7.79 -14.87
N GLU A 31 13.34 -6.68 -15.52
CA GLU A 31 13.66 -5.35 -14.98
C GLU A 31 12.88 -5.19 -13.66
N HIS A 32 13.55 -5.44 -12.54
CA HIS A 32 12.95 -5.33 -11.22
C HIS A 32 12.68 -3.85 -10.96
N THR A 33 11.44 -3.41 -11.18
CA THR A 33 11.03 -2.05 -10.82
C THR A 33 11.34 -1.85 -9.34
N ALA A 34 12.29 -0.96 -9.05
CA ALA A 34 12.71 -0.66 -7.69
C ALA A 34 11.52 -0.14 -6.86
N GLN A 35 11.58 -0.38 -5.55
CA GLN A 35 10.60 0.17 -4.60
C GLN A 35 10.42 1.67 -4.82
N CYS A 36 9.17 2.13 -4.73
CA CYS A 36 8.86 3.55 -4.89
C CYS A 36 9.57 4.43 -3.86
N SER A 37 9.81 3.93 -2.64
CA SER A 37 10.49 4.71 -1.59
C SER A 37 11.95 5.03 -1.90
N ARG A 38 12.56 4.28 -2.82
CA ARG A 38 13.92 4.53 -3.31
C ARG A 38 13.96 5.43 -4.54
N ARG A 39 12.81 5.69 -5.16
CA ARG A 39 12.69 6.45 -6.41
C ARG A 39 12.16 7.86 -6.20
N TYR A 40 11.27 8.04 -5.22
CA TYR A 40 10.62 9.33 -4.99
C TYR A 40 11.44 10.17 -3.99
N PRO A 41 11.40 11.50 -4.08
CA PRO A 41 12.13 12.39 -3.18
C PRO A 41 11.68 12.21 -1.72
N ALA A 42 12.37 12.90 -0.80
CA ALA A 42 12.00 12.89 0.62
C ALA A 42 10.52 13.30 0.80
N GLY A 43 9.83 12.54 1.64
CA GLY A 43 8.38 12.64 1.82
C GLY A 43 7.99 13.21 3.19
N MET A 44 6.70 13.13 3.48
CA MET A 44 6.15 13.42 4.81
C MET A 44 5.99 12.13 5.62
N GLN A 45 6.12 12.25 6.94
CA GLN A 45 5.93 11.14 7.87
C GLN A 45 4.82 11.48 8.88
N PHE A 46 3.94 10.51 9.15
CA PHE A 46 2.99 10.59 10.25
C PHE A 46 3.77 10.36 11.55
N ALA A 47 4.13 11.45 12.23
CA ALA A 47 4.95 11.38 13.44
C ALA A 47 4.23 10.65 14.57
N LEU A 48 4.93 9.70 15.20
CA LEU A 48 4.50 9.01 16.41
C LEU A 48 5.15 9.61 17.67
N ASP A 49 5.75 10.79 17.51
CA ASP A 49 6.50 11.50 18.54
C ASP A 49 5.73 12.73 19.01
N ALA A 50 5.68 12.90 20.33
CA ALA A 50 5.32 14.15 20.97
C ALA A 50 6.46 15.17 20.75
N GLN A 51 6.23 16.43 21.10
CA GLN A 51 7.23 17.49 20.89
C GLN A 51 8.55 17.23 21.63
N ASP A 52 8.51 16.50 22.74
CA ASP A 52 9.66 16.11 23.55
C ASP A 52 10.30 14.77 23.12
N GLY A 53 9.80 14.15 22.04
CA GLY A 53 10.27 12.86 21.54
C GLY A 53 9.69 11.64 22.24
N ALA A 54 8.80 11.82 23.22
CA ALA A 54 8.06 10.72 23.84
C ALA A 54 7.05 10.10 22.84
N PRO A 55 6.61 8.85 23.05
CA PRO A 55 5.46 8.31 22.33
C PRO A 55 4.23 9.19 22.51
N LEU A 56 3.42 9.37 21.47
CA LEU A 56 2.14 10.07 21.60
C LEU A 56 1.25 9.44 22.66
N SER A 57 0.67 10.30 23.50
CA SER A 57 -0.52 9.90 24.23
C SER A 57 -1.66 9.62 23.25
N THR A 58 -2.63 8.80 23.68
CA THR A 58 -3.79 8.47 22.85
C THR A 58 -4.59 9.71 22.43
N ILE A 59 -4.67 10.73 23.29
CA ILE A 59 -5.35 12.01 22.99
C ILE A 59 -4.59 12.79 21.92
N GLU A 60 -3.26 12.85 22.02
CA GLU A 60 -2.42 13.50 21.00
C GLU A 60 -2.41 12.76 19.67
N LEU A 61 -2.53 11.43 19.70
CA LEU A 61 -2.71 10.61 18.50
C LEU A 61 -4.06 10.91 17.84
N GLN A 62 -5.14 10.96 18.62
CA GLN A 62 -6.47 11.32 18.11
C GLN A 62 -6.49 12.75 17.54
N ALA A 63 -5.85 13.70 18.21
CA ALA A 63 -5.76 15.09 17.72
C ALA A 63 -4.97 15.21 16.40
N ARG A 64 -4.09 14.25 16.09
CA ARG A 64 -3.38 14.15 14.81
C ARG A 64 -4.11 13.28 13.78
N ALA A 65 -4.97 12.37 14.23
CA ALA A 65 -5.84 11.61 13.35
C ALA A 65 -6.72 12.61 12.62
N GLY A 66 -6.73 12.53 11.29
CA GLY A 66 -7.42 13.52 10.48
C GLY A 66 -8.93 13.30 10.44
N LEU A 67 -9.48 13.34 9.24
CA LEU A 67 -10.93 13.17 9.06
C LEU A 67 -11.32 11.69 9.20
N ARG A 68 -12.61 11.42 9.44
CA ARG A 68 -13.15 10.06 9.58
C ARG A 68 -12.45 9.21 10.65
N GLU A 69 -12.14 9.82 11.78
CA GLU A 69 -11.55 9.08 12.89
C GLU A 69 -12.58 8.19 13.57
N TRP A 70 -12.19 6.94 13.83
CA TRP A 70 -12.84 6.04 14.76
C TRP A 70 -11.84 5.07 15.38
N GLY A 71 -12.13 4.63 16.61
CA GLY A 71 -11.36 3.59 17.30
C GLY A 71 -9.99 4.02 17.79
N VAL A 72 -9.54 5.27 17.55
CA VAL A 72 -8.21 5.71 18.00
C VAL A 72 -8.13 5.75 19.51
N LEU A 73 -9.15 6.28 20.19
CA LEU A 73 -9.16 6.33 21.66
C LEU A 73 -9.26 4.94 22.30
N GLU A 74 -9.98 4.03 21.66
CA GLU A 74 -10.33 2.73 22.22
C GLU A 74 -9.26 1.67 21.96
N ASN A 75 -8.63 1.71 20.78
CA ASN A 75 -7.83 0.60 20.27
C ASN A 75 -6.39 0.97 19.95
N ALA A 76 -6.04 2.26 19.93
CA ALA A 76 -4.72 2.71 19.51
C ALA A 76 -3.87 3.20 20.68
N LYS A 77 -2.59 2.83 20.66
CA LYS A 77 -1.57 3.41 21.54
C LYS A 77 -0.25 3.49 20.80
N VAL A 78 0.52 4.52 21.08
CA VAL A 78 1.91 4.58 20.63
C VAL A 78 2.80 4.10 21.77
N VAL A 79 3.68 3.16 21.49
CA VAL A 79 4.62 2.60 22.47
C VAL A 79 6.05 2.69 21.97
N LEU A 80 7.01 2.71 22.90
CA LEU A 80 8.40 2.41 22.58
C LEU A 80 8.50 0.93 22.16
N ALA A 81 9.14 0.68 21.05
CA ALA A 81 9.32 -0.65 20.48
C ALA A 81 10.71 -0.72 19.87
N SER A 82 11.70 -1.20 20.63
CA SER A 82 13.09 -1.27 20.18
C SER A 82 13.30 -2.22 19.00
N ASP A 83 12.37 -3.16 18.80
CA ASP A 83 12.32 -4.07 17.66
C ASP A 83 11.67 -3.43 16.41
N SER A 84 10.96 -2.31 16.56
CA SER A 84 10.38 -1.56 15.44
C SER A 84 11.47 -0.84 14.65
N PRO A 85 11.38 -0.77 13.31
CA PRO A 85 12.31 0.00 12.47
C PRO A 85 12.47 1.48 12.87
N SER A 86 11.48 2.08 13.54
CA SER A 86 11.51 3.48 14.00
C SER A 86 11.73 3.63 15.51
N GLY A 87 11.96 2.54 16.25
CA GLY A 87 12.05 2.56 17.72
C GLY A 87 10.71 2.77 18.46
N LYS A 88 9.61 2.93 17.72
CA LYS A 88 8.24 3.11 18.21
C LYS A 88 7.25 2.33 17.35
N SER A 89 6.11 1.95 17.91
CA SER A 89 5.00 1.38 17.15
C SER A 89 3.68 2.03 17.50
N LEU A 90 2.81 2.14 16.49
CA LEU A 90 1.38 2.29 16.66
C LEU A 90 0.81 0.89 16.85
N ASP A 91 0.46 0.54 18.09
CA ASP A 91 -0.20 -0.70 18.43
C ASP A 91 -1.71 -0.51 18.26
N VAL A 92 -2.33 -1.36 17.43
CA VAL A 92 -3.75 -1.34 17.10
C VAL A 92 -4.40 -2.63 17.58
N SER A 93 -5.33 -2.50 18.54
CA SER A 93 -6.08 -3.62 19.09
C SER A 93 -7.24 -4.00 18.18
N LEU A 94 -7.24 -5.22 17.68
CA LEU A 94 -8.31 -5.79 16.87
C LEU A 94 -9.14 -6.74 17.72
N ALA A 95 -10.45 -6.74 17.50
CA ALA A 95 -11.36 -7.64 18.18
C ALA A 95 -12.51 -8.07 17.27
N LYS A 96 -13.25 -9.07 17.75
CA LYS A 96 -14.41 -9.61 17.04
C LYS A 96 -15.50 -8.55 16.86
N ILE A 97 -15.94 -8.38 15.61
CA ILE A 97 -17.19 -7.70 15.27
C ILE A 97 -18.31 -8.73 15.13
N SER A 98 -19.47 -8.47 15.75
CA SER A 98 -20.67 -9.34 15.67
C SER A 98 -21.75 -8.79 14.72
N SER A 99 -21.63 -7.52 14.34
CA SER A 99 -22.37 -6.83 13.28
C SER A 99 -21.62 -5.55 12.90
N GLU A 100 -21.96 -4.90 11.79
CA GLU A 100 -21.39 -3.62 11.35
C GLU A 100 -21.46 -2.50 12.41
N GLY A 101 -22.29 -2.67 13.45
CA GLY A 101 -22.53 -1.68 14.51
C GLY A 101 -21.44 -1.51 15.56
N SER A 102 -20.26 -2.14 15.46
CA SER A 102 -19.17 -1.82 16.38
C SER A 102 -17.77 -1.85 15.75
N ARG A 103 -17.60 -1.14 14.62
CA ARG A 103 -16.26 -0.86 14.06
C ARG A 103 -15.30 -0.29 15.10
N ILE A 104 -15.80 0.51 16.05
CA ILE A 104 -15.04 1.08 17.19
C ILE A 104 -14.39 0.01 18.08
N GLN A 105 -14.84 -1.25 18.08
CA GLN A 105 -14.19 -2.31 18.87
C GLN A 105 -13.08 -3.04 18.12
N ASN A 106 -12.90 -2.75 16.82
CA ASN A 106 -12.07 -3.54 15.92
C ASN A 106 -11.10 -2.65 15.15
N GLY A 107 -10.03 -2.27 15.85
CA GLY A 107 -8.96 -1.47 15.29
C GLY A 107 -9.32 0.00 15.16
N LEU A 108 -8.82 0.64 14.12
CA LEU A 108 -8.99 2.07 13.93
C LEU A 108 -9.11 2.42 12.46
N GLY A 109 -9.58 3.63 12.19
CA GLY A 109 -9.50 4.24 10.88
C GLY A 109 -9.49 5.75 10.98
N PHE A 110 -8.76 6.38 10.07
CA PHE A 110 -8.76 7.83 9.84
C PHE A 110 -8.12 8.11 8.48
N VAL A 111 -8.40 9.28 7.93
CA VAL A 111 -7.71 9.80 6.75
C VAL A 111 -6.64 10.78 7.21
N TRP A 112 -5.39 10.47 6.93
CA TRP A 112 -4.28 11.41 7.07
C TRP A 112 -4.08 12.16 5.75
N PRO A 113 -4.51 13.43 5.66
CA PRO A 113 -4.26 14.24 4.47
C PRO A 113 -2.78 14.60 4.39
N VAL A 114 -2.21 14.46 3.21
CA VAL A 114 -0.82 14.83 2.93
C VAL A 114 -0.84 16.17 2.18
N TYR A 115 -0.38 17.23 2.85
CA TYR A 115 -0.32 18.57 2.26
C TYR A 115 0.52 18.59 0.96
N ASP A 116 0.17 19.46 0.01
CA ASP A 116 0.84 19.60 -1.30
C ASP A 116 0.89 18.37 -2.23
N ILE A 117 0.36 17.21 -1.83
CA ILE A 117 0.37 16.00 -2.68
C ILE A 117 -0.60 16.11 -3.87
N GLY A 118 -1.55 17.04 -3.84
CA GLY A 118 -2.65 17.12 -4.81
C GLY A 118 -2.21 17.40 -6.26
N THR A 119 -1.02 17.95 -6.47
CA THR A 119 -0.44 18.16 -7.81
C THR A 119 0.40 16.99 -8.29
N ALA A 120 0.69 16.02 -7.40
CA ALA A 120 1.49 14.86 -7.72
C ALA A 120 0.82 13.98 -8.77
N SER A 121 1.63 13.48 -9.68
CA SER A 121 1.25 12.45 -10.64
C SER A 121 1.32 11.05 -10.04
N SER A 122 2.13 10.89 -8.98
CA SER A 122 2.27 9.60 -8.30
C SER A 122 2.74 9.74 -6.86
N ALA A 123 2.37 8.76 -6.04
CA ALA A 123 2.71 8.71 -4.63
C ALA A 123 3.16 7.31 -4.23
N CYS A 124 4.01 7.26 -3.21
CA CYS A 124 4.51 6.08 -2.56
C CYS A 124 4.16 6.15 -1.08
N LEU A 125 3.41 5.18 -0.58
CA LEU A 125 3.21 4.95 0.85
C LEU A 125 4.17 3.86 1.31
N SER A 126 4.86 4.08 2.42
CA SER A 126 5.74 3.10 3.05
C SER A 126 5.52 3.03 4.55
N TYR A 127 5.48 1.80 5.06
CA TYR A 127 5.42 1.49 6.49
C TYR A 127 5.81 0.02 6.72
N SER A 128 5.98 -0.38 7.96
CA SER A 128 6.19 -1.77 8.34
C SER A 128 5.04 -2.27 9.21
N VAL A 129 4.68 -3.54 9.04
CA VAL A 129 3.63 -4.23 9.78
C VAL A 129 4.23 -5.36 10.57
N TYR A 130 3.81 -5.52 11.82
CA TYR A 130 4.06 -6.73 12.59
C TYR A 130 2.73 -7.39 12.94
N LEU A 131 2.51 -8.57 12.38
CA LEU A 131 1.46 -9.48 12.80
C LEU A 131 2.07 -10.49 13.79
N PRO A 132 1.48 -10.70 14.98
CA PRO A 132 2.02 -11.66 15.94
C PRO A 132 1.96 -13.10 15.40
N GLU A 133 2.81 -13.99 15.90
CA GLU A 133 2.90 -15.39 15.44
C GLU A 133 1.55 -16.12 15.47
N ASN A 134 0.71 -15.80 16.46
CA ASN A 134 -0.62 -16.38 16.65
C ASN A 134 -1.74 -15.61 15.93
N PHE A 135 -1.42 -14.67 15.02
CA PHE A 135 -2.41 -13.89 14.30
C PHE A 135 -3.32 -14.79 13.45
N LYS A 136 -4.63 -14.68 13.69
CA LYS A 136 -5.68 -15.38 12.95
C LYS A 136 -6.32 -14.39 11.98
N PHE A 137 -6.24 -14.67 10.68
CA PHE A 137 -6.66 -13.73 9.63
C PHE A 137 -8.18 -13.48 9.57
N GLY A 138 -9.00 -14.35 10.15
CA GLY A 138 -10.47 -14.22 9.99
C GLY A 138 -10.85 -14.36 8.52
N GLU A 139 -11.86 -13.62 8.08
CA GLU A 139 -12.28 -13.62 6.68
C GLU A 139 -11.53 -12.61 5.81
N SER A 140 -11.25 -11.42 6.33
CA SER A 140 -10.44 -10.40 5.67
C SER A 140 -10.17 -9.22 6.60
N GLY A 141 -9.20 -8.40 6.24
CA GLY A 141 -8.91 -7.16 6.95
C GLY A 141 -8.15 -6.15 6.10
N HIS A 142 -8.22 -4.91 6.54
CA HIS A 142 -7.51 -3.78 5.95
C HIS A 142 -6.28 -3.40 6.77
N LEU A 143 -5.33 -2.85 6.04
CA LEU A 143 -4.14 -2.15 6.47
C LEU A 143 -4.08 -0.82 5.70
N PRO A 144 -3.27 0.15 6.17
CA PRO A 144 -3.21 1.48 5.57
C PRO A 144 -2.89 1.46 4.07
N GLY A 145 -3.55 2.35 3.34
CA GLY A 145 -3.41 2.47 1.89
C GLY A 145 -3.54 3.91 1.39
N LEU A 146 -3.09 4.15 0.15
CA LEU A 146 -3.24 5.45 -0.51
C LEU A 146 -4.71 5.74 -0.85
N THR A 147 -5.10 7.00 -0.73
CA THR A 147 -6.43 7.51 -1.08
C THR A 147 -6.35 8.81 -1.89
N GLY A 148 -7.34 9.03 -2.73
CA GLY A 148 -7.54 10.29 -3.45
C GLY A 148 -8.26 11.35 -2.61
N THR A 149 -8.34 12.57 -3.15
CA THR A 149 -9.17 13.64 -2.60
C THR A 149 -10.65 13.31 -2.81
N GLY A 150 -11.42 13.23 -1.73
CA GLY A 150 -12.86 13.01 -1.76
C GLY A 150 -13.48 13.27 -0.38
N THR A 151 -14.80 13.15 -0.28
CA THR A 151 -15.46 13.20 1.03
C THR A 151 -15.18 11.95 1.84
N VAL A 152 -15.35 12.09 3.15
CA VAL A 152 -15.22 11.02 4.14
C VAL A 152 -16.04 9.77 3.78
N THR A 153 -17.24 9.94 3.24
CA THR A 153 -18.15 8.82 2.89
C THR A 153 -17.62 7.95 1.75
N SER A 154 -16.77 8.51 0.90
CA SER A 154 -16.18 7.76 -0.22
C SER A 154 -15.15 6.72 0.20
N VAL A 155 -14.53 6.90 1.38
CA VAL A 155 -13.59 5.92 1.95
C VAL A 155 -14.33 4.70 2.50
N ASP A 156 -15.57 4.89 2.97
CA ASP A 156 -16.44 3.85 3.53
C ASP A 156 -17.24 3.04 2.49
N GLY A 157 -17.07 3.35 1.20
CA GLY A 157 -17.67 2.58 0.12
C GLY A 157 -18.85 3.25 -0.60
N GLU A 158 -19.23 4.47 -0.23
CA GLU A 158 -20.20 5.26 -1.00
C GLU A 158 -19.46 6.14 -2.02
N THR A 159 -19.14 5.60 -3.19
CA THR A 159 -18.42 6.35 -4.24
C THR A 159 -19.35 7.30 -4.99
N SER A 160 -19.90 8.32 -4.32
CA SER A 160 -20.64 9.41 -4.98
C SER A 160 -19.71 10.45 -5.62
N ASP A 161 -18.48 10.59 -5.11
CA ASP A 161 -17.63 11.75 -5.42
C ASP A 161 -16.41 11.41 -6.30
N GLY A 162 -16.32 10.16 -6.75
CA GLY A 162 -15.31 9.75 -7.73
C GLY A 162 -13.87 9.58 -7.21
N THR A 163 -13.63 9.57 -5.90
CA THR A 163 -12.29 9.28 -5.34
C THR A 163 -11.92 7.79 -5.40
N PHE A 164 -10.70 7.46 -5.01
CA PHE A 164 -10.22 6.09 -4.88
C PHE A 164 -9.67 5.81 -3.48
N THR A 165 -9.74 4.56 -3.06
CA THR A 165 -8.99 3.99 -1.93
C THR A 165 -8.32 2.71 -2.38
N ALA A 166 -7.08 2.49 -1.91
CA ALA A 166 -6.30 1.29 -2.23
C ALA A 166 -5.72 0.71 -0.94
N HIS A 167 -6.56 0.11 -0.10
CA HIS A 167 -6.13 -0.48 1.16
C HIS A 167 -5.26 -1.70 0.90
N VAL A 168 -4.08 -1.75 1.50
CA VAL A 168 -3.36 -3.02 1.64
C VAL A 168 -4.17 -3.90 2.60
N GLY A 169 -4.09 -5.22 2.51
CA GLY A 169 -4.88 -6.05 3.42
C GLY A 169 -4.58 -7.53 3.32
N TRP A 170 -5.43 -8.30 3.97
CA TRP A 170 -5.39 -9.76 3.93
C TRP A 170 -6.75 -10.37 3.57
N GLY A 171 -6.72 -11.52 2.91
CA GLY A 171 -7.87 -12.39 2.69
C GLY A 171 -8.06 -13.44 3.79
N GLN A 172 -9.00 -14.38 3.57
CA GLN A 172 -9.45 -15.38 4.54
C GLN A 172 -8.34 -16.32 5.03
N HIS A 173 -7.39 -16.63 4.17
CA HIS A 173 -6.23 -17.47 4.49
C HIS A 173 -4.96 -16.65 4.64
N GLY A 174 -5.10 -15.35 4.90
CA GLY A 174 -3.99 -14.41 5.04
C GLY A 174 -3.40 -13.96 3.71
N GLU A 175 -4.14 -14.12 2.61
CA GLU A 175 -3.66 -13.76 1.28
C GLU A 175 -3.27 -12.29 1.23
N ILE A 176 -2.04 -11.96 0.84
CA ILE A 176 -1.60 -10.57 0.71
C ILE A 176 -2.26 -9.94 -0.51
N GLY A 177 -2.78 -8.72 -0.39
CA GLY A 177 -3.26 -7.99 -1.56
C GLY A 177 -3.64 -6.54 -1.28
N ILE A 178 -4.25 -5.92 -2.28
CA ILE A 178 -4.77 -4.56 -2.22
C ILE A 178 -6.27 -4.60 -2.54
N ASP A 179 -7.10 -4.14 -1.62
CA ASP A 179 -8.52 -3.86 -1.86
C ASP A 179 -8.68 -2.44 -2.39
N VAL A 180 -9.18 -2.34 -3.62
CA VAL A 180 -9.32 -1.08 -4.33
C VAL A 180 -10.79 -0.75 -4.52
N ARG A 181 -11.14 0.49 -4.18
CA ARG A 181 -12.35 1.16 -4.67
C ARG A 181 -11.96 2.37 -5.50
N SER A 182 -12.65 2.58 -6.60
CA SER A 182 -12.47 3.73 -7.49
C SER A 182 -13.76 3.99 -8.28
N PRO A 183 -13.84 5.06 -9.09
CA PRO A 183 -15.00 5.31 -9.96
C PRO A 183 -15.31 4.16 -10.94
N TYR A 184 -14.34 3.29 -11.17
CA TYR A 184 -14.44 2.18 -12.12
C TYR A 184 -14.69 0.84 -11.43
N THR A 185 -14.59 0.77 -10.10
CA THR A 185 -14.82 -0.45 -9.34
C THR A 185 -15.30 -0.15 -7.92
N GLY A 186 -16.44 -0.74 -7.54
CA GLY A 186 -16.96 -0.67 -6.17
C GLY A 186 -16.23 -1.57 -5.15
N GLY A 187 -15.17 -2.26 -5.60
CA GLY A 187 -14.39 -3.20 -4.80
C GLY A 187 -13.67 -4.20 -5.71
N SER A 188 -12.34 -4.20 -5.67
CA SER A 188 -11.52 -5.14 -6.45
C SER A 188 -10.28 -5.54 -5.68
N TRP A 189 -10.11 -6.85 -5.56
CA TRP A 189 -8.97 -7.45 -4.88
C TRP A 189 -7.83 -7.73 -5.84
N PHE A 190 -6.67 -7.12 -5.60
CA PHE A 190 -5.42 -7.36 -6.34
C PHE A 190 -4.47 -8.21 -5.48
N ALA A 191 -4.49 -9.53 -5.70
CA ALA A 191 -3.68 -10.48 -4.95
C ALA A 191 -2.18 -10.39 -5.29
N SER A 192 -1.34 -10.57 -4.26
CA SER A 192 0.11 -10.73 -4.37
C SER A 192 0.49 -11.94 -5.24
N LYS A 193 1.52 -11.78 -6.05
CA LYS A 193 2.17 -12.86 -6.81
C LYS A 193 3.38 -13.41 -6.06
N GLY A 194 3.48 -14.73 -6.00
CA GLY A 194 4.63 -15.47 -5.48
C GLY A 194 4.73 -15.56 -3.95
N GLN A 195 4.19 -14.60 -3.20
CA GLN A 195 4.02 -14.70 -1.75
C GLN A 195 2.53 -14.68 -1.43
N ALA A 196 2.01 -15.85 -1.07
CA ALA A 196 0.58 -16.04 -0.84
C ALA A 196 0.16 -15.40 0.49
N GLU A 197 0.79 -15.76 1.61
CA GLU A 197 0.34 -15.38 2.95
C GLU A 197 1.20 -14.29 3.59
N TRP A 198 0.57 -13.44 4.40
CA TRP A 198 1.25 -12.47 5.25
C TRP A 198 2.22 -13.15 6.23
N PRO A 199 3.48 -12.69 6.34
CA PRO A 199 4.37 -13.17 7.38
C PRO A 199 3.88 -12.77 8.77
N ARG A 200 4.16 -13.64 9.74
CA ARG A 200 3.87 -13.43 11.17
C ARG A 200 5.17 -13.49 11.97
N GLY A 201 5.16 -12.90 13.16
CA GLY A 201 6.27 -12.93 14.12
C GLY A 201 7.45 -12.02 13.82
N HIS A 202 7.40 -11.21 12.75
CA HIS A 202 8.43 -10.23 12.43
C HIS A 202 7.85 -9.02 11.69
N TRP A 203 8.64 -7.95 11.63
CA TRP A 203 8.30 -6.74 10.90
C TRP A 203 8.48 -6.97 9.39
N VAL A 204 7.45 -6.62 8.63
CA VAL A 204 7.39 -6.74 7.18
C VAL A 204 7.23 -5.36 6.59
N LYS A 205 8.16 -4.95 5.72
CA LYS A 205 8.06 -3.64 5.06
C LYS A 205 7.11 -3.71 3.87
N VAL A 206 6.19 -2.75 3.82
CA VAL A 206 5.27 -2.51 2.72
C VAL A 206 5.68 -1.22 2.01
N ASP A 207 5.77 -1.28 0.68
CA ASP A 207 5.78 -0.11 -0.18
C ASP A 207 4.57 -0.21 -1.13
N GLN A 208 3.77 0.84 -1.26
CA GLN A 208 2.65 0.91 -2.18
C GLN A 208 2.80 2.12 -3.09
N GLU A 209 2.65 1.94 -4.39
CA GLU A 209 2.70 3.01 -5.38
C GLU A 209 1.38 3.12 -6.12
N VAL A 210 0.89 4.37 -6.24
CA VAL A 210 -0.19 4.73 -7.15
C VAL A 210 0.31 5.82 -8.09
N VAL A 211 0.16 5.60 -9.39
CA VAL A 211 0.37 6.59 -10.45
C VAL A 211 -0.99 6.93 -11.05
N MET A 212 -1.34 8.21 -11.04
CA MET A 212 -2.63 8.71 -11.53
C MET A 212 -2.75 8.47 -13.04
N ASN A 213 -3.90 7.94 -13.48
CA ASN A 213 -4.19 7.87 -14.90
C ASN A 213 -4.61 9.24 -15.46
N THR A 214 -4.45 9.40 -16.77
CA THR A 214 -5.18 10.43 -17.53
C THR A 214 -6.66 10.07 -17.54
N PRO A 215 -7.59 11.00 -17.24
CA PRO A 215 -9.02 10.75 -17.35
C PRO A 215 -9.41 10.09 -18.67
N GLY A 216 -10.23 9.04 -18.60
CA GLY A 216 -10.64 8.25 -19.76
C GLY A 216 -9.62 7.23 -20.29
N ARG A 217 -8.37 7.22 -19.80
CA ARG A 217 -7.32 6.26 -20.21
C ARG A 217 -6.95 5.30 -19.09
N ALA A 218 -6.58 4.08 -19.46
CA ALA A 218 -6.09 3.03 -18.57
C ALA A 218 -4.55 3.01 -18.56
N ASN A 219 -3.95 4.12 -18.11
CA ASN A 219 -2.49 4.32 -18.08
C ASN A 219 -1.97 4.70 -16.69
N GLY A 220 -2.78 4.52 -15.65
CA GLY A 220 -2.30 4.60 -14.26
C GLY A 220 -1.60 3.31 -13.85
N ILE A 221 -0.95 3.35 -12.70
CA ILE A 221 -0.19 2.22 -12.19
C ILE A 221 -0.56 1.98 -10.73
N LEU A 222 -0.76 0.73 -10.35
CA LEU A 222 -0.84 0.26 -8.97
C LEU A 222 0.27 -0.76 -8.75
N ARG A 223 1.11 -0.54 -7.75
CA ARG A 223 2.12 -1.51 -7.33
C ARG A 223 2.19 -1.66 -5.83
N MET A 224 2.63 -2.83 -5.38
CA MET A 224 3.00 -3.06 -3.99
C MET A 224 4.21 -3.99 -3.91
N TRP A 225 5.12 -3.65 -3.02
CA TRP A 225 6.27 -4.47 -2.64
C TRP A 225 6.13 -4.91 -1.19
N ILE A 226 6.55 -6.15 -0.93
CA ILE A 226 6.67 -6.74 0.40
C ILE A 226 8.15 -7.10 0.58
N ASP A 227 8.80 -6.52 1.59
CA ASP A 227 10.24 -6.63 1.85
C ASP A 227 11.09 -6.37 0.58
N GLY A 228 10.65 -5.38 -0.21
CA GLY A 228 11.32 -4.96 -1.44
C GLY A 228 11.11 -5.86 -2.66
N SER A 229 10.39 -6.97 -2.52
CA SER A 229 9.98 -7.79 -3.66
C SER A 229 8.66 -7.26 -4.24
N LEU A 230 8.61 -6.98 -5.55
CA LEU A 230 7.39 -6.56 -6.23
C LEU A 230 6.37 -7.71 -6.19
N ARG A 231 5.23 -7.48 -5.54
CA ARG A 231 4.18 -8.49 -5.31
C ARG A 231 2.92 -8.23 -6.10
N VAL A 232 2.51 -6.97 -6.21
CA VAL A 232 1.36 -6.56 -7.02
C VAL A 232 1.85 -5.57 -8.07
N GLU A 233 1.42 -5.76 -9.31
CA GLU A 233 1.62 -4.78 -10.38
C GLU A 233 0.44 -4.81 -11.35
N ASN A 234 -0.12 -3.63 -11.58
CA ASN A 234 -1.07 -3.35 -12.66
C ASN A 234 -0.66 -2.03 -13.32
N THR A 235 -0.20 -2.09 -14.57
CA THR A 235 0.26 -0.93 -15.34
C THR A 235 -0.82 -0.32 -16.24
N SER A 236 -2.06 -0.79 -16.11
CA SER A 236 -3.24 -0.26 -16.82
C SER A 236 -4.34 0.09 -15.84
N PHE A 237 -3.95 0.57 -14.65
CA PHE A 237 -4.86 0.87 -13.57
C PHE A 237 -5.63 2.16 -13.84
N ARG A 238 -6.94 2.15 -13.55
CA ARG A 238 -7.83 3.31 -13.70
C ARG A 238 -8.17 3.84 -12.30
N VAL A 239 -7.40 4.84 -11.88
CA VAL A 239 -7.49 5.47 -10.55
C VAL A 239 -8.67 6.44 -10.48
N ARG A 240 -8.81 7.32 -11.47
CA ARG A 240 -9.76 8.45 -11.48
C ARG A 240 -10.50 8.61 -12.81
N ALA A 241 -11.72 9.11 -12.72
CA ALA A 241 -12.56 9.43 -13.88
C ALA A 241 -12.47 10.89 -14.35
N SER A 242 -12.13 11.81 -13.46
CA SER A 242 -11.98 13.25 -13.71
C SER A 242 -10.68 13.74 -13.10
N ASP A 243 -10.06 14.77 -13.66
CA ASP A 243 -8.84 15.39 -13.13
C ASP A 243 -9.09 16.19 -11.84
N GLU A 244 -10.34 16.43 -11.45
CA GLU A 244 -10.75 16.96 -10.14
C GLU A 244 -10.32 16.04 -8.98
N VAL A 245 -10.24 14.73 -9.23
CA VAL A 245 -9.76 13.74 -8.26
C VAL A 245 -8.24 13.76 -8.27
N LYS A 246 -7.66 14.24 -7.18
CA LYS A 246 -6.21 14.31 -6.96
C LYS A 246 -5.74 13.23 -6.00
N MET A 247 -4.43 13.09 -5.86
CA MET A 247 -3.84 12.35 -4.73
C MET A 247 -4.23 13.06 -3.43
N GLY A 248 -4.64 12.32 -2.39
CA GLY A 248 -5.14 12.92 -1.14
C GLY A 248 -4.26 12.62 0.08
N GLY A 249 -3.86 11.37 0.26
CA GLY A 249 -3.06 10.96 1.42
C GLY A 249 -3.22 9.48 1.75
N VAL A 250 -3.34 9.17 3.03
CA VAL A 250 -3.43 7.80 3.54
C VAL A 250 -4.80 7.57 4.19
N ALA A 251 -5.51 6.54 3.74
CA ALA A 251 -6.60 5.94 4.50
C ALA A 251 -5.97 4.92 5.46
N ALA A 252 -5.85 5.29 6.73
CA ALA A 252 -5.15 4.54 7.76
C ALA A 252 -6.04 3.50 8.44
N ASP A 253 -6.87 2.81 7.67
CA ASP A 253 -7.77 1.79 8.20
C ASP A 253 -6.95 0.55 8.57
N THR A 254 -7.13 0.06 9.78
CA THR A 254 -6.50 -1.16 10.27
C THR A 254 -7.48 -1.93 11.11
N GLY A 255 -7.89 -3.10 10.62
CA GLY A 255 -8.84 -3.96 11.32
C GLY A 255 -9.46 -5.00 10.43
N PHE A 256 -10.21 -5.91 11.03
CA PHE A 256 -10.98 -6.90 10.29
C PHE A 256 -12.14 -6.24 9.55
N ILE A 257 -12.46 -6.67 8.32
CA ILE A 257 -13.61 -6.14 7.58
C ILE A 257 -14.87 -6.93 7.96
N THR A 258 -14.73 -8.24 8.07
CA THR A 258 -15.76 -9.18 8.52
C THR A 258 -15.22 -10.06 9.65
N SER A 259 -16.10 -10.81 10.32
CA SER A 259 -15.89 -11.41 11.65
C SER A 259 -14.48 -11.98 11.92
N ALA A 260 -14.03 -11.84 13.17
CA ALA A 260 -12.75 -12.37 13.64
C ALA A 260 -12.87 -13.10 14.99
N ASN A 261 -11.82 -13.83 15.36
CA ASN A 261 -11.69 -14.53 16.64
C ASN A 261 -10.62 -13.87 17.50
N ASP A 262 -10.81 -13.88 18.83
CA ASP A 262 -9.92 -13.41 19.91
C ASP A 262 -9.36 -11.98 19.75
N LYS A 263 -9.01 -11.33 20.86
CA LYS A 263 -8.33 -10.02 20.81
C LYS A 263 -6.88 -10.20 20.37
N VAL A 264 -6.42 -9.37 19.44
CA VAL A 264 -5.04 -9.40 18.93
C VAL A 264 -4.53 -7.97 18.68
N VAL A 265 -3.22 -7.76 18.76
CA VAL A 265 -2.60 -6.46 18.48
C VAL A 265 -1.79 -6.56 17.19
N VAL A 266 -2.10 -5.69 16.23
CA VAL A 266 -1.25 -5.42 15.06
C VAL A 266 -0.39 -4.21 15.37
N ARG A 267 0.89 -4.24 15.01
CA ARG A 267 1.80 -3.10 15.22
C ARG A 267 2.21 -2.51 13.89
N LEU A 268 2.20 -1.19 13.81
CA LEU A 268 2.54 -0.43 12.61
C LEU A 268 3.69 0.53 12.91
N SER A 269 4.64 0.67 11.98
CA SER A 269 5.59 1.78 12.00
C SER A 269 4.92 3.07 11.52
N PRO A 270 5.55 4.25 11.70
CA PRO A 270 5.11 5.49 11.09
C PRO A 270 4.85 5.34 9.58
N PHE A 271 3.81 6.00 9.09
CA PHE A 271 3.51 6.08 7.66
C PHE A 271 4.40 7.13 7.01
N VAL A 272 5.06 6.79 5.92
CA VAL A 272 5.86 7.72 5.11
C VAL A 272 5.24 7.82 3.74
N VAL A 273 4.96 9.04 3.27
CA VAL A 273 4.44 9.31 1.93
C VAL A 273 5.41 10.17 1.15
N GLN A 274 5.90 9.64 0.03
CA GLN A 274 6.79 10.32 -0.92
C GLN A 274 6.06 10.48 -2.26
N TRP A 275 6.31 11.54 -3.03
CA TRP A 275 5.55 11.79 -4.27
C TRP A 275 6.36 12.55 -5.33
N GLN A 276 5.86 12.53 -6.56
CA GLN A 276 6.39 13.28 -7.73
C GLN A 276 5.25 13.78 -8.64
#